data_AF-A0A1S8A6R9-F1
#
_entry.id   AF-A0A1S8A6R9-F1
#
_cell.length_a   1.000
_cell.length_b   1.000
_cell.length_c   1.000
_cell.angle_alpha   90.00
_cell.angle_beta   90.00
_cell.angle_gamma   90.00
#
_symmetry.space_group_name_H-M   'P 1'
#
loop_
_entity.id
_entity.type
_entity.pdbx_description
1 polymer ?
#
loop_
_entity_poly.entity_id
_entity_poly.type
_entity_poly.pdbx_seq_one_letter_code
_entity_poly.pdbx_strand_id
1 'polypeptide(L)'
;MQMHPFSWPFRKPVNANDVVGYYEKITTPMDLSTMAANLEAGDYMTIEEFIADALLMFDNRHRYDAPDTVFAKLAKMLERHMWARVRAIPGWSHLRRGKRPPGYPTGDDKGIR
;
A
#
# COMPACT_ATOMS: atom_id res chain seq x y z
N MET A 1 -7.80 4.07 7.70
CA MET A 1 -7.16 4.76 6.56
C MET A 1 -8.16 5.46 5.65
N GLN A 2 -9.26 4.83 5.23
CA GLN A 2 -10.23 5.40 4.26
C GLN A 2 -10.88 6.74 4.67
N MET A 3 -11.07 6.99 5.98
CA MET A 3 -11.59 8.28 6.48
C MET A 3 -10.55 9.40 6.49
N HIS A 4 -9.27 9.11 6.25
CA HIS A 4 -8.22 10.13 6.24
C HIS A 4 -8.40 11.04 5.01
N PRO A 5 -8.30 12.38 5.12
CA PRO A 5 -8.51 13.30 3.99
C PRO A 5 -7.60 13.01 2.78
N PHE A 6 -6.39 12.53 3.03
CA PHE A 6 -5.39 12.22 1.99
C PHE A 6 -5.51 10.81 1.39
N SER A 7 -6.54 10.06 1.74
CA SER A 7 -6.73 8.69 1.22
C SER A 7 -7.33 8.62 -0.17
N TRP A 8 -7.93 9.71 -0.69
CA TRP A 8 -8.73 9.68 -1.91
C TRP A 8 -8.05 9.03 -3.14
N PRO A 9 -6.72 9.17 -3.42
CA PRO A 9 -6.10 8.52 -4.57
C PRO A 9 -5.94 7.01 -4.41
N PHE A 10 -6.12 6.51 -3.19
CA PHE A 10 -5.85 5.13 -2.79
C PHE A 10 -7.14 4.35 -2.50
N ARG A 11 -8.31 4.98 -2.64
CA ARG A 11 -9.61 4.38 -2.24
C ARG A 11 -10.11 3.31 -3.21
N LYS A 12 -9.67 3.36 -4.47
CA LYS A 12 -10.10 2.50 -5.57
C LYS A 12 -8.90 2.14 -6.45
N PRO A 13 -9.00 1.07 -7.27
CA PRO A 13 -7.97 0.74 -8.25
C PRO A 13 -7.66 1.93 -9.16
N VAL A 14 -6.41 2.05 -9.59
CA VAL A 14 -5.99 3.09 -10.53
C VAL A 14 -6.67 2.86 -11.88
N ASN A 15 -7.36 3.86 -12.42
CA ASN A 15 -7.95 3.74 -13.75
C ASN A 15 -6.87 3.83 -14.84
N ALA A 16 -6.73 2.79 -15.66
CA ALA A 16 -5.74 2.73 -16.75
C ALA A 16 -5.91 3.85 -17.79
N ASN A 17 -7.15 4.34 -17.97
CA ASN A 17 -7.45 5.43 -18.90
C ASN A 17 -7.00 6.79 -18.35
N ASP A 18 -6.97 6.94 -17.04
CA ASP A 18 -6.60 8.21 -16.38
C ASP A 18 -5.09 8.28 -16.09
N VAL A 19 -4.44 7.11 -15.98
CA VAL A 19 -3.03 6.98 -15.61
C VAL A 19 -2.30 6.10 -16.63
N VAL A 20 -1.82 6.75 -17.68
CA VAL A 20 -1.17 6.11 -18.85
C VAL A 20 0.03 5.26 -18.42
N GLY A 21 0.06 3.99 -18.85
CA GLY A 21 1.19 3.09 -18.60
C GLY A 21 1.30 2.60 -17.15
N TYR A 22 0.29 2.85 -16.29
CA TYR A 22 0.34 2.41 -14.89
C TYR A 22 0.56 0.91 -14.76
N TYR A 23 -0.25 0.12 -15.45
CA TYR A 23 -0.21 -1.35 -15.41
C TYR A 23 0.93 -1.97 -16.22
N GLU A 24 1.65 -1.18 -17.03
CA GLU A 24 2.91 -1.62 -17.65
C GLU A 24 4.07 -1.54 -16.64
N LYS A 25 4.01 -0.57 -15.72
CA LYS A 25 5.08 -0.29 -14.74
C LYS A 25 4.84 -0.96 -13.39
N ILE A 26 3.58 -1.13 -13.01
CA ILE A 26 3.11 -1.69 -11.73
C ILE A 26 2.47 -3.05 -11.98
N THR A 27 3.16 -4.10 -11.55
CA THR A 27 2.78 -5.50 -11.81
C THR A 27 1.82 -6.07 -10.76
N THR A 28 1.85 -5.55 -9.54
CA THR A 28 0.98 -5.97 -8.44
C THR A 28 0.24 -4.76 -7.87
N PRO A 29 -0.83 -4.28 -8.53
CA PRO A 29 -1.61 -3.12 -8.07
C PRO A 29 -2.28 -3.42 -6.72
N MET A 30 -2.46 -2.37 -5.90
CA MET A 30 -3.17 -2.48 -4.63
C MET A 30 -3.84 -1.15 -4.27
N ASP A 31 -4.99 -1.22 -3.61
CA ASP A 31 -5.79 -0.09 -3.16
C ASP A 31 -6.64 -0.46 -1.92
N LEU A 32 -7.17 0.54 -1.23
CA LEU A 32 -7.91 0.36 0.03
C LEU A 32 -9.25 -0.39 -0.14
N SER A 33 -9.84 -0.43 -1.33
CA SER A 33 -11.06 -1.21 -1.56
C SER A 33 -10.74 -2.68 -1.82
N THR A 34 -9.65 -2.97 -2.54
CA THR A 34 -9.14 -4.33 -2.68
C THR A 34 -8.72 -4.89 -1.31
N MET A 35 -7.99 -4.12 -0.50
CA MET A 35 -7.66 -4.53 0.87
C MET A 35 -8.89 -4.76 1.75
N ALA A 36 -9.95 -3.96 1.58
CA ALA A 36 -11.19 -4.16 2.33
C ALA A 36 -11.87 -5.48 1.92
N ALA A 37 -11.92 -5.77 0.61
CA ALA A 37 -12.46 -7.03 0.11
C ALA A 37 -11.66 -8.25 0.60
N ASN A 38 -10.32 -8.20 0.57
CA ASN A 38 -9.45 -9.26 1.09
C ASN A 38 -9.67 -9.49 2.59
N LEU A 39 -9.85 -8.41 3.37
CA LEU A 39 -10.16 -8.52 4.79
C LEU A 39 -11.52 -9.20 5.03
N GLU A 40 -12.54 -8.83 4.27
CA GLU A 40 -13.89 -9.42 4.36
C GLU A 40 -13.92 -10.88 3.91
N ALA A 41 -13.09 -11.25 2.93
CA ALA A 41 -12.92 -12.62 2.46
C ALA A 41 -12.10 -13.51 3.42
N GLY A 42 -11.41 -12.92 4.41
CA GLY A 42 -10.54 -13.64 5.34
C GLY A 42 -9.17 -13.98 4.76
N ASP A 43 -8.72 -13.27 3.73
CA ASP A 43 -7.44 -13.50 3.05
C ASP A 43 -6.22 -13.01 3.85
N TYR A 44 -6.45 -12.31 4.97
CA TYR A 44 -5.41 -11.91 5.91
C TYR A 44 -5.45 -12.80 7.16
N MET A 45 -4.55 -13.77 7.21
CA MET A 45 -4.31 -14.63 8.37
C MET A 45 -3.54 -13.90 9.47
N THR A 46 -2.69 -12.94 9.09
CA THR A 46 -1.93 -12.12 10.04
C THR A 46 -2.01 -10.63 9.75
N ILE A 47 -1.71 -9.81 10.77
CA ILE A 47 -1.65 -8.35 10.60
C ILE A 47 -0.50 -7.91 9.69
N GLU A 48 0.59 -8.69 9.63
CA GLU A 48 1.73 -8.45 8.75
C GLU A 48 1.34 -8.53 7.28
N GLU A 49 0.41 -9.42 6.91
CA GLU A 49 -0.11 -9.54 5.55
C GLU A 49 -0.92 -8.30 5.14
N PHE A 50 -1.81 -7.84 6.02
CA PHE A 50 -2.53 -6.58 5.83
C PHE A 50 -1.59 -5.38 5.71
N ILE A 51 -0.56 -5.31 6.56
CA ILE A 51 0.47 -4.26 6.50
C ILE A 51 1.27 -4.36 5.20
N ALA A 52 1.58 -5.55 4.72
CA ALA A 52 2.33 -5.75 3.48
C ALA A 52 1.58 -5.20 2.27
N ASP A 53 0.26 -5.42 2.17
CA ASP A 53 -0.57 -4.82 1.10
C ASP A 53 -0.67 -3.30 1.23
N ALA A 54 -0.80 -2.79 2.45
CA ALA A 54 -0.78 -1.34 2.68
C ALA A 54 0.53 -0.72 2.20
N LEU A 55 1.67 -1.36 2.48
CA LEU A 55 2.99 -0.91 2.03
C LEU A 55 3.16 -1.05 0.51
N LEU A 56 2.68 -2.15 -0.08
CA LEU A 56 2.68 -2.34 -1.53
C LEU A 56 1.95 -1.20 -2.25
N MET A 57 0.77 -0.80 -1.75
CA MET A 57 0.03 0.34 -2.27
C MET A 57 0.84 1.65 -2.25
N PHE A 58 1.59 1.92 -1.17
CA PHE A 58 2.45 3.11 -1.09
C PHE A 58 3.68 3.01 -2.00
N ASP A 59 4.35 1.84 -2.01
CA ASP A 59 5.54 1.61 -2.82
C ASP A 59 5.21 1.68 -4.32
N ASN A 60 4.06 1.16 -4.74
CA ASN A 60 3.56 1.30 -6.12
C ASN A 60 3.41 2.77 -6.52
N ARG A 61 2.95 3.63 -5.60
CA ARG A 61 2.83 5.07 -5.86
C ARG A 61 4.19 5.72 -6.00
N HIS A 62 5.13 5.39 -5.11
CA HIS A 62 6.50 5.90 -5.19
C HIS A 62 7.29 5.39 -6.40
N ARG A 63 6.98 4.19 -6.88
CA ARG A 63 7.55 3.64 -8.10
C ARG A 63 7.01 4.35 -9.32
N TYR A 64 5.70 4.55 -9.40
CA TYR A 64 5.06 5.17 -10.55
C TYR A 64 5.37 6.66 -10.63
N ASP A 65 5.13 7.40 -9.55
CA ASP A 65 5.20 8.86 -9.50
C ASP A 65 6.60 9.38 -9.15
N ALA A 66 6.95 10.56 -9.67
CA ALA A 66 8.13 11.28 -9.22
C ALA A 66 7.98 11.74 -7.75
N PRO A 67 9.09 11.85 -6.98
CA PRO A 67 9.04 12.13 -5.53
C PRO A 67 8.37 13.45 -5.13
N ASP A 68 8.33 14.42 -6.03
CA ASP A 68 7.80 15.77 -5.82
C ASP A 68 6.31 15.91 -6.14
N THR A 69 5.71 14.88 -6.77
CA THR A 69 4.28 14.85 -7.10
C THR A 69 3.39 14.90 -5.86
N VAL A 70 2.17 15.41 -6.04
CA VAL A 70 1.15 15.40 -4.97
C VAL A 70 0.89 13.98 -4.48
N PHE A 71 0.89 13.00 -5.38
CA PHE A 71 0.59 11.61 -5.06
C PHE A 71 1.65 10.93 -4.21
N ALA A 72 2.93 11.13 -4.53
CA ALA A 72 4.03 10.66 -3.69
C ALA A 72 3.97 11.29 -2.28
N LYS A 73 3.64 12.58 -2.19
CA LYS A 73 3.46 13.26 -0.89
C LYS A 73 2.29 12.68 -0.09
N LEU A 74 1.14 12.46 -0.74
CA LEU A 74 -0.05 11.88 -0.09
C LEU A 74 0.23 10.44 0.40
N ALA A 75 0.95 9.63 -0.39
CA ALA A 75 1.38 8.28 0.02
C ALA A 75 2.19 8.32 1.31
N LYS A 76 3.23 9.17 1.37
CA LYS A 76 4.07 9.35 2.56
C LYS A 76 3.30 9.86 3.79
N MET A 77 2.25 10.67 3.58
CA MET A 77 1.41 11.15 4.68
C MET A 77 0.49 10.06 5.21
N LEU A 78 -0.16 9.30 4.31
CA LEU A 78 -1.05 8.22 4.70
C LEU A 78 -0.28 7.05 5.33
N GLU A 79 0.92 6.73 4.84
CA GLU A 79 1.80 5.71 5.44
C GLU A 79 2.20 6.12 6.87
N ARG A 80 2.60 7.39 7.07
CA ARG A 80 2.90 7.91 8.42
C ARG A 80 1.71 7.80 9.36
N HIS A 81 0.52 8.13 8.88
CA HIS A 81 -0.72 7.99 9.65
C HIS A 81 -0.99 6.52 10.00
N MET A 82 -0.87 5.60 9.03
CA MET A 82 -1.01 4.16 9.26
C MET A 82 -0.07 3.69 10.37
N TRP A 83 1.22 4.00 10.28
CA TRP A 83 2.19 3.59 11.29
C TRP A 83 1.94 4.21 12.66
N ALA A 84 1.43 5.45 12.73
CA ALA A 84 1.00 6.04 13.99
C ALA A 84 -0.16 5.25 14.64
N ARG A 85 -1.12 4.78 13.82
CA ARG A 85 -2.22 3.93 14.29
C ARG A 85 -1.74 2.55 14.73
N VAL A 86 -0.87 1.89 13.95
CA VAL A 86 -0.31 0.57 14.29
C VAL A 86 0.43 0.62 15.63
N ARG A 87 1.29 1.63 15.84
CA ARG A 87 2.03 1.78 17.10
C ARG A 87 1.15 2.06 18.32
N ALA A 88 -0.04 2.62 18.11
CA ALA A 88 -0.98 2.92 19.19
C ALA A 88 -1.78 1.68 19.66
N ILE A 89 -1.70 0.56 18.95
CA ILE A 89 -2.42 -0.68 19.30
C ILE A 89 -1.51 -1.56 20.18
N PRO A 90 -1.93 -1.87 21.42
CA PRO A 90 -1.21 -2.81 22.28
C PRO A 90 -1.02 -4.15 21.58
N GLY A 91 0.19 -4.72 21.70
CA GLY A 91 0.54 -5.98 21.02
C GLY A 91 1.12 -5.80 19.61
N TRP A 92 0.94 -4.66 18.94
CA TRP A 92 1.44 -4.44 17.57
C TRP A 92 2.64 -3.49 17.47
N SER A 93 3.14 -2.99 18.61
CA SER A 93 4.27 -2.05 18.67
C SER A 93 5.59 -2.62 18.11
N HIS A 94 5.72 -3.94 18.03
CA HIS A 94 6.89 -4.63 17.51
C HIS A 94 6.94 -4.71 15.98
N LEU A 95 5.83 -4.42 15.29
CA LEU A 95 5.72 -4.45 13.83
C LEU A 95 6.55 -3.33 13.20
N ARG A 96 7.24 -3.62 12.09
CA ARG A 96 8.15 -2.67 11.40
C ARG A 96 8.06 -2.86 9.89
N ARG A 97 8.17 -1.75 9.14
CA ARG A 97 8.13 -1.72 7.65
C ARG A 97 9.02 -2.77 6.98
N GLY A 98 10.20 -3.04 7.54
CA GLY A 98 11.17 -3.97 6.96
C GLY A 98 10.91 -5.46 7.21
N LYS A 99 9.87 -5.81 7.99
CA LYS A 99 9.47 -7.21 8.20
C LYS A 99 8.20 -7.49 7.40
N ARG A 100 8.34 -8.06 6.21
CA ARG A 100 7.21 -8.59 5.42
C ARG A 100 7.13 -10.12 5.57
N PRO A 101 5.94 -10.71 5.43
CA PRO A 101 5.81 -12.16 5.34
C PRO A 101 6.62 -12.70 4.13
N PRO A 102 7.17 -13.92 4.21
CA PRO A 102 7.81 -14.56 3.07
C PRO A 102 6.87 -14.66 1.87
N GLY A 103 7.35 -14.32 0.67
CA GLY A 103 6.57 -14.40 -0.56
C GLY A 103 5.63 -13.22 -0.83
N TYR A 104 5.57 -12.21 0.07
CA TYR A 104 4.80 -11.00 -0.21
C TYR A 104 5.55 -10.05 -1.15
N PRO A 105 4.87 -9.54 -2.19
CA PRO A 105 5.50 -8.69 -3.18
C PRO A 105 5.97 -7.39 -2.54
N THR A 106 7.11 -6.92 -3.02
CA THR A 106 7.57 -5.55 -2.79
C THR A 106 7.28 -4.72 -4.04
N GLY A 107 7.19 -3.40 -3.90
CA GLY A 107 7.20 -2.52 -5.09
C GLY A 107 8.48 -2.68 -5.94
N ASP A 108 9.48 -3.41 -5.43
CA ASP A 108 10.78 -3.66 -6.02
C ASP A 108 10.90 -5.01 -6.72
N ASP A 109 9.84 -5.83 -6.83
CA ASP A 109 9.87 -7.10 -7.59
C ASP A 109 9.90 -6.86 -9.11
N LYS A 110 10.97 -6.23 -9.57
CA LYS A 110 11.66 -6.72 -10.75
C LYS A 110 12.41 -7.98 -10.33
N GLY A 111 11.74 -9.12 -10.47
CA GLY A 111 12.42 -10.32 -10.92
C GLY A 111 13.01 -10.02 -12.30
N ILE A 112 14.21 -9.43 -12.33
CA ILE A 112 15.12 -9.56 -13.47
C ILE A 112 16.24 -10.46 -12.96
N ARG A 113 16.12 -11.74 -13.31
CA ARG A 113 17.30 -12.53 -13.69
C ARG A 113 17.92 -11.89 -14.92
#